data_AF-B9XIM5-F1
#
_entry.id   AF-B9XIM5-F1
#
_cell.length_a   1.000
_cell.length_b   1.000
_cell.length_c   1.000
_cell.angle_alpha   90.00
_cell.angle_beta   90.00
_cell.angle_gamma   90.00
#
_symmetry.space_group_name_H-M   'P 1'
#
loop_
_entity.id
_entity.type
_entity.pdbx_description
1 polymer ?
#
loop_
_entity_poly.entity_id
_entity_poly.type
_entity_poly.pdbx_seq_one_letter_code
_entity_poly.pdbx_strand_id
1 'polypeptide(L)'
;MKRFIFHALFGGILFLGASAFAQSPLINDNFENRIILSGNPVTFTGTLANATIQAGEPMGPWNWGTFAPWAYGYRNADASAWWSWTATATGPATLEVLNSSTSAFKLGGMDVWTGTDFATDFVIVGGVNLDIGRHPFFTFSATAGNTYHLRVVGTNYGDFTLRITETNTPLIVVQPASRTVTTNGSTYFGVVAAGAPPYSPPFSYQWRFNGVDLPGETFPILSLDNLTTNQSGGYSVVVSNQIGGTISDVAVLKVTETANPPQLMAAGSSDTGFEFKILGDVGRIYRIESSTNLSNWTEENSFPKEFIYYGTDRAKNGLVFSGANGFSVPKTSQRKFYRTTAYVPSNEMCINNLRKMRFAKELFSLVNKTPYYFNPTVSDLAPYFRDGPFCPLDVNQLTATSYNLNDENTVPTCKYSWVHLLEEPEY
;
A
#
# COMPACT_ATOMS: atom_id res chain seq x y z
N MET A 1 -77.39 48.48 21.07
CA MET A 1 -78.26 47.36 20.70
C MET A 1 -77.39 46.11 20.56
N LYS A 2 -77.47 45.16 21.52
CA LYS A 2 -76.91 43.77 21.58
C LYS A 2 -75.38 43.58 21.43
N ARG A 3 -74.67 42.63 22.07
CA ARG A 3 -74.70 41.86 23.34
C ARG A 3 -73.35 41.06 23.36
N PHE A 4 -72.80 40.85 24.55
CA PHE A 4 -71.67 39.99 25.01
C PHE A 4 -71.26 38.72 24.21
N ILE A 5 -69.98 38.29 24.33
CA ILE A 5 -69.49 37.09 25.07
C ILE A 5 -67.95 36.88 24.88
N PHE A 6 -67.24 36.57 25.99
CA PHE A 6 -65.85 36.08 26.10
C PHE A 6 -65.76 34.56 25.80
N HIS A 7 -64.60 34.01 25.40
CA HIS A 7 -63.97 32.79 25.97
C HIS A 7 -62.61 32.48 25.29
N ALA A 8 -61.67 31.99 26.11
CA ALA A 8 -60.28 31.64 25.83
C ALA A 8 -60.09 30.35 25.01
N LEU A 9 -58.90 30.13 24.40
CA LEU A 9 -58.25 28.81 24.34
C LEU A 9 -56.82 28.84 23.74
N PHE A 10 -55.87 28.36 24.55
CA PHE A 10 -54.72 27.49 24.27
C PHE A 10 -53.57 27.92 23.34
N GLY A 11 -52.37 27.90 23.93
CA GLY A 11 -51.10 27.95 23.22
C GLY A 11 -50.78 26.65 22.48
N GLY A 12 -50.09 26.82 21.36
CA GLY A 12 -49.39 25.75 20.64
C GLY A 12 -47.97 26.21 20.37
N ILE A 13 -47.00 25.50 20.94
CA ILE A 13 -45.57 25.64 20.67
C ILE A 13 -45.34 25.16 19.23
N LEU A 14 -44.87 26.06 18.36
CA LEU A 14 -44.37 25.71 17.03
C LEU A 14 -43.05 24.95 17.19
N PHE A 15 -43.10 23.62 17.04
CA PHE A 15 -41.91 22.82 16.76
C PHE A 15 -41.40 23.19 15.36
N LEU A 16 -40.40 24.08 15.30
CA LEU A 16 -39.57 24.23 14.12
C LEU A 16 -38.74 22.95 13.99
N GLY A 17 -39.15 22.07 13.07
CA GLY A 17 -38.38 20.91 12.67
C GLY A 17 -37.01 21.36 12.17
N ALA A 18 -35.96 20.92 12.85
CA ALA A 18 -34.60 21.02 12.36
C ALA A 18 -34.50 20.20 11.07
N SER A 19 -34.52 20.88 9.93
CA SER A 19 -34.08 20.28 8.67
C SER A 19 -32.56 20.15 8.79
N ALA A 20 -32.10 18.95 9.13
CA ALA A 20 -30.71 18.61 8.88
C ALA A 20 -30.48 18.79 7.37
N PHE A 21 -29.54 19.65 6.98
CA PHE A 21 -29.05 19.70 5.61
C PHE A 21 -28.36 18.36 5.35
N ALA A 22 -29.10 17.36 4.87
CA ALA A 22 -28.52 16.16 4.32
C ALA A 22 -27.65 16.58 3.13
N GLN A 23 -26.35 16.33 3.24
CA GLN A 23 -25.42 16.51 2.13
C GLN A 23 -25.93 15.66 0.95
N SER A 24 -25.93 16.20 -0.27
CA SER A 24 -26.42 15.48 -1.44
C SER A 24 -25.67 14.16 -1.60
N PRO A 25 -26.36 13.04 -1.91
CA PRO A 25 -25.70 11.76 -2.16
C PRO A 25 -24.63 11.91 -3.25
N LEU A 26 -23.57 11.10 -3.15
CA LEU A 26 -22.56 11.03 -4.20
C LEU A 26 -23.22 10.65 -5.53
N ILE A 27 -22.75 11.28 -6.62
CA ILE A 27 -23.34 11.08 -7.95
C ILE A 27 -23.34 9.60 -8.32
N ASN A 28 -22.25 8.90 -8.01
CA ASN A 28 -22.05 7.51 -8.41
C ASN A 28 -22.21 6.50 -7.26
N ASP A 29 -23.01 6.87 -6.26
CA ASP A 29 -23.37 6.02 -5.13
C ASP A 29 -24.15 4.77 -5.60
N ASN A 30 -25.16 5.00 -6.44
CA ASN A 30 -25.97 3.92 -7.02
C ASN A 30 -25.43 3.46 -8.37
N PHE A 31 -25.66 2.19 -8.68
CA PHE A 31 -25.22 1.57 -9.94
C PHE A 31 -25.83 2.24 -11.18
N GLU A 32 -27.08 2.68 -11.11
CA GLU A 32 -27.76 3.37 -12.20
C GLU A 32 -27.12 4.73 -12.50
N ASN A 33 -26.51 5.36 -11.49
CA ASN A 33 -25.86 6.66 -11.60
C ASN A 33 -24.33 6.56 -11.72
N ARG A 34 -23.80 5.35 -11.94
CA ARG A 34 -22.37 5.11 -12.11
C ARG A 34 -21.77 6.05 -13.17
N ILE A 35 -20.56 6.51 -12.93
CA ILE A 35 -19.85 7.36 -13.89
C ILE A 35 -19.35 6.50 -15.06
N ILE A 36 -19.60 6.94 -16.29
CA ILE A 36 -19.10 6.26 -17.50
C ILE A 36 -17.71 6.79 -17.83
N LEU A 37 -16.74 5.89 -17.84
CA LEU A 37 -15.34 6.13 -18.21
C LEU A 37 -15.14 5.84 -19.70
N SER A 38 -14.29 6.63 -20.36
CA SER A 38 -13.96 6.44 -21.78
C SER A 38 -12.46 6.59 -22.02
N GLY A 39 -11.93 5.80 -22.96
CA GLY A 39 -10.52 5.78 -23.32
C GLY A 39 -9.71 4.70 -22.61
N ASN A 40 -8.40 4.74 -22.83
CA ASN A 40 -7.39 3.87 -22.22
C ASN A 40 -5.99 4.54 -22.33
N PRO A 41 -5.21 4.67 -21.25
CA PRO A 41 -5.61 4.47 -19.85
C PRO A 41 -6.62 5.55 -19.40
N VAL A 42 -7.37 5.26 -18.34
CA VAL A 42 -8.28 6.24 -17.70
C VAL A 42 -7.93 6.35 -16.23
N THR A 43 -7.60 7.57 -15.80
CA THR A 43 -7.45 7.91 -14.38
C THR A 43 -8.69 8.64 -13.91
N PHE A 44 -9.21 8.23 -12.77
CA PHE A 44 -10.45 8.76 -12.21
C PHE A 44 -10.39 8.78 -10.68
N THR A 45 -11.22 9.61 -10.08
CA THR A 45 -11.28 9.78 -8.63
C THR A 45 -12.61 9.29 -8.08
N GLY A 46 -12.61 8.89 -6.83
CA GLY A 46 -13.81 8.54 -6.08
C GLY A 46 -13.66 8.87 -4.60
N THR A 47 -14.77 8.78 -3.89
CA THR A 47 -14.81 8.90 -2.44
C THR A 47 -15.97 8.04 -1.93
N LEU A 48 -15.82 7.47 -0.74
CA LEU A 48 -16.92 6.78 -0.05
C LEU A 48 -17.63 7.71 0.94
N ALA A 49 -17.20 8.97 1.07
CA ALA A 49 -17.81 9.93 1.99
C ALA A 49 -19.28 10.19 1.65
N ASN A 50 -20.18 9.77 2.55
CA ASN A 50 -21.64 9.80 2.37
C ASN A 50 -22.19 8.87 1.28
N ALA A 51 -21.40 7.90 0.82
CA ALA A 51 -21.94 6.80 0.03
C ALA A 51 -22.72 5.82 0.92
N THR A 52 -23.61 5.08 0.29
CA THR A 52 -24.45 4.05 0.88
C THR A 52 -24.37 2.77 0.05
N ILE A 53 -24.98 1.70 0.53
CA ILE A 53 -25.13 0.48 -0.26
C ILE A 53 -26.51 0.45 -0.86
N GLN A 54 -26.57 0.35 -2.18
CA GLN A 54 -27.84 0.18 -2.87
C GLN A 54 -28.43 -1.21 -2.57
N ALA A 55 -29.74 -1.25 -2.33
CA ALA A 55 -30.45 -2.51 -2.11
C ALA A 55 -30.29 -3.46 -3.30
N GLY A 56 -29.90 -4.71 -3.02
CA GLY A 56 -29.63 -5.72 -4.04
C GLY A 56 -28.22 -5.71 -4.60
N GLU A 57 -27.34 -4.80 -4.15
CA GLU A 57 -25.93 -4.84 -4.54
C GLU A 57 -25.32 -6.23 -4.26
N PRO A 58 -24.56 -6.78 -5.22
CA PRO A 58 -24.01 -8.10 -5.10
C PRO A 58 -22.90 -8.12 -4.05
N MET A 59 -22.91 -9.20 -3.25
CA MET A 59 -21.81 -9.54 -2.36
C MET A 59 -20.72 -10.26 -3.16
N GLY A 60 -19.45 -9.89 -2.98
CA GLY A 60 -18.34 -10.68 -3.54
C GLY A 60 -18.38 -12.13 -3.00
N PRO A 61 -18.08 -13.16 -3.83
CA PRO A 61 -18.13 -14.55 -3.40
C PRO A 61 -17.00 -14.88 -2.40
N TRP A 62 -17.25 -15.70 -1.38
CA TRP A 62 -16.19 -16.12 -0.45
C TRP A 62 -15.39 -17.31 -1.00
N ASN A 63 -14.42 -17.06 -1.87
CA ASN A 63 -13.58 -18.11 -2.47
C ASN A 63 -12.08 -17.92 -2.18
N TRP A 64 -11.46 -18.92 -1.59
CA TRP A 64 -10.00 -19.00 -1.38
C TRP A 64 -9.26 -18.98 -2.73
N GLY A 65 -8.17 -18.21 -2.83
CA GLY A 65 -7.40 -18.05 -4.08
C GLY A 65 -8.07 -17.14 -5.11
N THR A 66 -9.18 -16.49 -4.75
CA THR A 66 -9.77 -15.40 -5.52
C THR A 66 -9.64 -14.12 -4.74
N PHE A 67 -9.37 -13.03 -5.45
CA PHE A 67 -9.43 -11.69 -4.89
C PHE A 67 -10.89 -11.22 -4.77
N ALA A 68 -11.74 -11.97 -4.08
CA ALA A 68 -13.05 -11.48 -3.78
C ALA A 68 -12.96 -10.50 -2.60
N PRO A 69 -13.47 -9.27 -2.74
CA PRO A 69 -13.60 -8.37 -1.60
C PRO A 69 -14.51 -9.02 -0.57
N TRP A 70 -14.17 -8.80 0.69
CA TRP A 70 -14.79 -9.48 1.83
C TRP A 70 -16.29 -9.24 1.77
N ALA A 71 -17.05 -10.34 1.82
CA ALA A 71 -18.50 -10.30 1.83
C ALA A 71 -18.98 -9.33 2.93
N TYR A 72 -19.97 -8.51 2.58
CA TYR A 72 -20.76 -7.72 3.54
C TYR A 72 -21.02 -8.53 4.82
N GLY A 73 -20.77 -7.91 5.97
CA GLY A 73 -21.21 -8.42 7.27
C GLY A 73 -20.12 -8.84 8.27
N TYR A 74 -18.89 -9.17 7.86
CA TYR A 74 -17.83 -9.51 8.84
C TYR A 74 -17.10 -8.26 9.39
N ARG A 75 -17.11 -7.13 8.66
CA ARG A 75 -16.46 -5.86 9.07
C ARG A 75 -17.25 -4.58 8.76
N ASN A 76 -18.57 -4.66 8.57
CA ASN A 76 -19.48 -3.50 8.45
C ASN A 76 -19.36 -2.62 7.19
N ALA A 77 -18.86 -3.10 6.04
CA ALA A 77 -18.89 -2.33 4.78
C ALA A 77 -20.29 -1.73 4.53
N ASP A 78 -20.34 -0.40 4.39
CA ASP A 78 -21.58 0.39 4.41
C ASP A 78 -21.66 1.45 3.30
N ALA A 79 -20.62 1.55 2.47
CA ALA A 79 -20.52 2.49 1.37
C ALA A 79 -19.96 1.84 0.10
N SER A 80 -20.53 2.17 -1.06
CA SER A 80 -20.03 1.77 -2.39
C SER A 80 -19.98 2.95 -3.33
N ALA A 81 -19.16 2.85 -4.38
CA ALA A 81 -19.16 3.81 -5.48
C ALA A 81 -18.90 3.07 -6.79
N TRP A 82 -19.62 3.46 -7.84
CA TRP A 82 -19.67 2.73 -9.10
C TRP A 82 -19.15 3.53 -10.29
N TRP A 83 -18.48 2.83 -11.20
CA TRP A 83 -18.11 3.31 -12.53
C TRP A 83 -18.42 2.24 -13.56
N SER A 84 -18.46 2.61 -14.83
CA SER A 84 -18.42 1.66 -15.93
C SER A 84 -17.39 2.05 -16.96
N TRP A 85 -16.76 1.06 -17.57
CA TRP A 85 -15.72 1.23 -18.57
C TRP A 85 -15.89 0.20 -19.68
N THR A 86 -15.87 0.64 -20.94
CA THR A 86 -15.93 -0.26 -22.09
C THR A 86 -14.53 -0.52 -22.61
N ALA A 87 -14.14 -1.78 -22.68
CA ALA A 87 -12.83 -2.16 -23.17
C ALA A 87 -12.69 -1.81 -24.66
N THR A 88 -11.57 -1.19 -25.03
CA THR A 88 -11.25 -0.82 -26.41
C THR A 88 -10.48 -1.93 -27.14
N ALA A 89 -9.80 -2.81 -26.39
CA ALA A 89 -9.09 -3.97 -26.90
C ALA A 89 -9.39 -5.24 -26.09
N THR A 90 -9.28 -6.40 -26.75
CA THR A 90 -9.34 -7.70 -26.07
C THR A 90 -7.96 -8.01 -25.50
N GLY A 91 -7.90 -8.35 -24.22
CA GLY A 91 -6.65 -8.61 -23.52
C GLY A 91 -6.76 -8.36 -22.01
N PRO A 92 -5.64 -8.45 -21.28
CA PRO A 92 -5.60 -8.06 -19.89
C PRO A 92 -5.93 -6.58 -19.69
N ALA A 93 -6.71 -6.27 -18.65
CA ALA A 93 -6.92 -4.93 -18.12
C ALA A 93 -6.61 -4.91 -16.63
N THR A 94 -5.84 -3.91 -16.20
CA THR A 94 -5.40 -3.73 -14.82
C THR A 94 -6.13 -2.54 -14.22
N LEU A 95 -6.76 -2.76 -13.07
CA LEU A 95 -7.28 -1.70 -12.20
C LEU A 95 -6.33 -1.56 -11.00
N GLU A 96 -5.82 -0.35 -10.79
CA GLU A 96 -4.87 -0.04 -9.72
C GLU A 96 -5.31 1.20 -8.92
N VAL A 97 -4.92 1.22 -7.64
CA VAL A 97 -5.00 2.40 -6.78
C VAL A 97 -3.72 3.22 -6.95
N LEU A 98 -3.85 4.49 -7.35
CA LEU A 98 -2.73 5.42 -7.48
C LEU A 98 -2.44 6.20 -6.20
N ASN A 99 -3.48 6.66 -5.52
CA ASN A 99 -3.35 7.42 -4.28
C ASN A 99 -4.64 7.37 -3.45
N SER A 100 -4.51 7.67 -2.16
CA SER A 100 -5.58 7.81 -1.18
C SER A 100 -5.32 9.00 -0.25
N SER A 101 -6.38 9.73 0.12
CA SER A 101 -6.31 10.77 1.15
C SER A 101 -6.25 10.22 2.58
N THR A 102 -6.45 8.91 2.77
CA THR A 102 -6.32 8.25 4.07
C THR A 102 -5.34 7.08 4.00
N SER A 103 -4.56 6.90 5.07
CA SER A 103 -3.75 5.69 5.27
C SER A 103 -4.58 4.47 5.70
N ALA A 104 -5.91 4.60 5.72
CA ALA A 104 -6.83 3.73 6.45
C ALA A 104 -7.81 2.98 5.54
N PHE A 105 -7.46 2.73 4.27
CA PHE A 105 -8.21 1.91 3.30
C PHE A 105 -8.58 0.48 3.75
N LYS A 106 -8.26 0.12 4.99
CA LYS A 106 -7.96 -1.23 5.48
C LYS A 106 -9.18 -2.06 5.92
N LEU A 107 -10.38 -1.75 5.40
CA LEU A 107 -11.61 -2.53 5.63
C LEU A 107 -12.46 -2.69 4.35
N GLY A 108 -11.87 -2.46 3.17
CA GLY A 108 -12.59 -2.38 1.90
C GLY A 108 -12.05 -3.27 0.79
N GLY A 109 -12.54 -3.02 -0.40
CA GLY A 109 -12.20 -3.76 -1.61
C GLY A 109 -12.54 -2.97 -2.87
N MET A 110 -11.91 -3.36 -3.97
CA MET A 110 -12.36 -2.96 -5.30
C MET A 110 -12.61 -4.18 -6.16
N ASP A 111 -13.66 -4.15 -6.96
CA ASP A 111 -14.05 -5.26 -7.82
C ASP A 111 -14.55 -4.79 -9.19
N VAL A 112 -14.50 -5.72 -10.14
CA VAL A 112 -15.00 -5.56 -11.50
C VAL A 112 -16.09 -6.60 -11.72
N TRP A 113 -17.19 -6.16 -12.30
CA TRP A 113 -18.35 -6.97 -12.64
C TRP A 113 -18.72 -6.81 -14.11
N THR A 114 -19.50 -7.75 -14.62
CA THR A 114 -20.20 -7.68 -15.90
C THR A 114 -21.68 -7.99 -15.67
N GLY A 115 -22.53 -7.67 -16.65
CA GLY A 115 -23.98 -7.81 -16.55
C GLY A 115 -24.69 -6.47 -16.66
N THR A 116 -25.99 -6.47 -16.53
CA THR A 116 -26.85 -5.29 -16.66
C THR A 116 -27.75 -5.07 -15.46
N ASP A 117 -28.04 -6.11 -14.68
CA ASP A 117 -28.96 -6.06 -13.56
C ASP A 117 -28.49 -6.99 -12.42
N PHE A 118 -28.52 -6.48 -11.19
CA PHE A 118 -28.02 -7.17 -10.01
C PHE A 118 -28.70 -8.50 -9.71
N ALA A 119 -29.99 -8.65 -10.05
CA ALA A 119 -30.77 -9.82 -9.69
C ALA A 119 -30.67 -10.96 -10.72
N THR A 120 -30.21 -10.68 -11.93
CA THR A 120 -30.38 -11.60 -13.06
C THR A 120 -29.06 -12.07 -13.68
N ASP A 121 -28.16 -11.16 -14.03
CA ASP A 121 -27.01 -11.47 -14.90
C ASP A 121 -25.68 -10.90 -14.41
N PHE A 122 -25.64 -10.33 -13.21
CA PHE A 122 -24.43 -9.74 -12.66
C PHE A 122 -23.42 -10.81 -12.22
N VAL A 123 -22.22 -10.76 -12.80
CA VAL A 123 -21.15 -11.74 -12.57
C VAL A 123 -19.86 -11.02 -12.22
N ILE A 124 -19.20 -11.48 -11.15
CA ILE A 124 -17.88 -10.96 -10.78
C ILE A 124 -16.82 -11.41 -11.79
N VAL A 125 -16.03 -10.45 -12.26
CA VAL A 125 -14.91 -10.68 -13.18
C VAL A 125 -13.60 -10.80 -12.41
N GLY A 126 -13.46 -10.00 -11.34
CA GLY A 126 -12.32 -10.05 -10.44
C GLY A 126 -12.43 -8.96 -9.38
N GLY A 127 -11.49 -8.94 -8.44
CA GLY A 127 -11.39 -7.88 -7.46
C GLY A 127 -10.03 -7.86 -6.81
N VAL A 128 -9.90 -7.10 -5.73
CA VAL A 128 -8.80 -7.11 -4.77
C VAL A 128 -9.27 -6.48 -3.47
N ASN A 129 -8.83 -7.04 -2.35
CA ASN A 129 -9.01 -6.38 -1.06
C ASN A 129 -8.02 -5.20 -0.97
N LEU A 130 -8.45 -4.09 -0.38
CA LEU A 130 -7.59 -2.90 -0.31
C LEU A 130 -6.63 -2.92 0.89
N ASP A 131 -6.61 -4.02 1.65
CA ASP A 131 -5.72 -4.23 2.80
C ASP A 131 -4.44 -4.99 2.38
N ILE A 132 -4.20 -5.17 1.08
CA ILE A 132 -3.02 -5.90 0.57
C ILE A 132 -1.91 -4.96 0.05
N GLY A 133 -0.86 -4.82 0.85
CA GLY A 133 0.40 -4.20 0.44
C GLY A 133 0.31 -2.75 -0.05
N ARG A 134 1.40 -2.28 -0.66
CA ARG A 134 1.67 -0.87 -0.96
C ARG A 134 0.87 -0.28 -2.12
N HIS A 135 0.54 -1.10 -3.10
CA HIS A 135 -0.17 -0.69 -4.30
C HIS A 135 -1.18 -1.78 -4.66
N PRO A 136 -2.41 -1.70 -4.14
CA PRO A 136 -3.45 -2.65 -4.50
C PRO A 136 -3.77 -2.51 -5.98
N PHE A 137 -3.67 -3.62 -6.70
CA PHE A 137 -4.15 -3.75 -8.07
C PHE A 137 -4.60 -5.19 -8.33
N PHE A 138 -5.39 -5.36 -9.36
CA PHE A 138 -5.60 -6.67 -9.97
C PHE A 138 -5.73 -6.53 -11.47
N THR A 139 -5.48 -7.64 -12.15
CA THR A 139 -5.65 -7.74 -13.60
C THR A 139 -6.72 -8.78 -13.92
N PHE A 140 -7.59 -8.46 -14.86
CA PHE A 140 -8.63 -9.34 -15.36
C PHE A 140 -8.61 -9.39 -16.89
N SER A 141 -9.27 -10.38 -17.48
CA SER A 141 -9.37 -10.50 -18.94
C SER A 141 -10.57 -9.69 -19.44
N ALA A 142 -10.30 -8.70 -20.29
CA ALA A 142 -11.28 -7.85 -20.93
C ALA A 142 -11.49 -8.27 -22.41
N THR A 143 -12.71 -8.12 -22.91
CA THR A 143 -13.06 -8.31 -24.33
C THR A 143 -13.47 -6.98 -24.93
N ALA A 144 -12.90 -6.62 -26.09
CA ALA A 144 -13.22 -5.38 -26.78
C ALA A 144 -14.73 -5.21 -26.99
N GLY A 145 -15.25 -4.01 -26.71
CA GLY A 145 -16.67 -3.67 -26.82
C GLY A 145 -17.53 -4.08 -25.62
N ASN A 146 -17.03 -4.94 -24.72
CA ASN A 146 -17.75 -5.27 -23.50
C ASN A 146 -17.61 -4.15 -22.46
N THR A 147 -18.70 -3.88 -21.75
CA THR A 147 -18.74 -2.94 -20.63
C THR A 147 -18.55 -3.68 -19.32
N TYR A 148 -17.62 -3.18 -18.51
CA TYR A 148 -17.29 -3.65 -17.19
C TYR A 148 -17.70 -2.60 -16.15
N HIS A 149 -18.21 -3.05 -15.00
CA HIS A 149 -18.63 -2.19 -13.91
C HIS A 149 -17.61 -2.28 -12.79
N LEU A 150 -16.98 -1.15 -12.47
CA LEU A 150 -15.97 -1.05 -11.43
C LEU A 150 -16.65 -0.56 -10.16
N ARG A 151 -16.36 -1.20 -9.04
CA ARG A 151 -16.83 -0.74 -7.73
C ARG A 151 -15.68 -0.65 -6.74
N VAL A 152 -15.75 0.37 -5.89
CA VAL A 152 -15.06 0.40 -4.61
C VAL A 152 -16.09 0.25 -3.51
N VAL A 153 -15.82 -0.58 -2.52
CA VAL A 153 -16.70 -0.87 -1.38
C VAL A 153 -15.90 -0.85 -0.09
N GLY A 154 -16.44 -0.30 1.00
CA GLY A 154 -15.74 -0.25 2.28
C GLY A 154 -16.48 0.52 3.36
N THR A 155 -15.75 0.84 4.43
CA THR A 155 -16.26 1.57 5.62
C THR A 155 -15.54 2.89 5.89
N ASN A 156 -14.67 3.33 4.98
CA ASN A 156 -13.77 4.46 5.24
C ASN A 156 -13.80 5.50 4.13
N TYR A 157 -13.98 6.75 4.54
CA TYR A 157 -14.48 7.87 3.76
C TYR A 157 -13.36 8.70 3.09
N GLY A 158 -12.25 8.06 2.74
CA GLY A 158 -11.15 8.72 2.04
C GLY A 158 -11.46 8.94 0.57
N ASP A 159 -10.93 10.04 0.02
CA ASP A 159 -10.84 10.25 -1.40
C ASP A 159 -9.73 9.37 -1.97
N PHE A 160 -9.93 8.87 -3.17
CA PHE A 160 -8.98 7.99 -3.83
C PHE A 160 -8.90 8.26 -5.32
N THR A 161 -7.76 7.89 -5.90
CA THR A 161 -7.51 7.95 -7.32
C THR A 161 -7.22 6.54 -7.83
N LEU A 162 -7.97 6.10 -8.83
CA LEU A 162 -7.77 4.82 -9.50
C LEU A 162 -7.31 5.05 -10.94
N ARG A 163 -6.72 4.01 -11.53
CA ARG A 163 -6.47 3.95 -12.97
C ARG A 163 -6.85 2.58 -13.51
N ILE A 164 -7.55 2.58 -14.63
CA ILE A 164 -7.76 1.38 -15.45
C ILE A 164 -6.91 1.50 -16.72
N THR A 165 -6.15 0.44 -17.01
CA THR A 165 -5.23 0.38 -18.15
C THR A 165 -5.36 -0.97 -18.84
N GLU A 166 -5.45 -1.02 -20.16
CA GLU A 166 -5.28 -2.27 -20.91
C GLU A 166 -3.78 -2.62 -20.98
N THR A 167 -3.40 -3.81 -20.52
CA THR A 167 -2.02 -4.19 -20.18
C THR A 167 -1.49 -5.35 -21.04
N ASN A 168 -1.70 -5.27 -22.36
CA ASN A 168 -1.18 -6.26 -23.32
C ASN A 168 0.35 -6.42 -23.20
N THR A 169 1.07 -5.32 -23.02
CA THR A 169 2.46 -5.32 -22.54
C THR A 169 2.49 -5.16 -21.01
N PRO A 170 3.53 -5.63 -20.32
CA PRO A 170 3.63 -5.50 -18.87
C PRO A 170 3.50 -4.03 -18.43
N LEU A 171 2.71 -3.77 -17.40
CA LEU A 171 2.62 -2.46 -16.75
C LEU A 171 3.43 -2.50 -15.46
N ILE A 172 4.40 -1.60 -15.30
CA ILE A 172 5.12 -1.47 -14.04
C ILE A 172 4.28 -0.60 -13.10
N VAL A 173 3.75 -1.22 -12.04
CA VAL A 173 2.88 -0.57 -11.04
C VAL A 173 3.66 -0.14 -9.80
N VAL A 174 4.78 -0.79 -9.51
CA VAL A 174 5.76 -0.33 -8.51
C VAL A 174 7.12 -0.23 -9.17
N GLN A 175 7.62 1.00 -9.24
CA GLN A 175 8.95 1.31 -9.79
C GLN A 175 10.05 0.98 -8.77
N PRO A 176 11.27 0.65 -9.23
CA PRO A 176 12.41 0.57 -8.33
C PRO A 176 12.71 1.95 -7.72
N ALA A 177 12.89 1.99 -6.40
CA ALA A 177 13.18 3.23 -5.69
C ALA A 177 14.68 3.47 -5.56
N SER A 178 15.13 4.73 -5.73
CA SER A 178 16.53 5.14 -5.52
C SER A 178 16.99 4.91 -4.09
N ARG A 179 18.27 4.55 -3.90
CA ARG A 179 18.84 4.18 -2.59
C ARG A 179 20.22 4.79 -2.37
N THR A 180 20.52 5.08 -1.11
CA THR A 180 21.86 5.49 -0.67
C THR A 180 22.39 4.57 0.43
N VAL A 181 23.55 3.96 0.19
CA VAL A 181 24.15 2.92 1.05
C VAL A 181 25.62 3.26 1.29
N THR A 182 26.22 2.81 2.39
CA THR A 182 27.67 2.91 2.54
C THR A 182 28.41 1.73 1.91
N THR A 183 29.71 1.88 1.66
CA THR A 183 30.58 0.77 1.25
C THR A 183 30.51 -0.40 2.22
N ASN A 184 30.69 -1.62 1.72
CA ASN A 184 30.49 -2.91 2.41
C ASN A 184 29.05 -3.17 2.91
N GLY A 185 28.11 -2.28 2.62
CA GLY A 185 26.70 -2.48 2.89
C GLY A 185 26.01 -3.31 1.80
N SER A 186 24.70 -3.44 1.94
CA SER A 186 23.83 -4.07 0.95
C SER A 186 22.61 -3.20 0.64
N THR A 187 21.87 -3.56 -0.40
CA THR A 187 20.54 -3.02 -0.72
C THR A 187 19.80 -3.95 -1.69
N TYR A 188 18.61 -3.54 -2.09
CA TYR A 188 17.88 -4.19 -3.16
C TYR A 188 17.07 -3.18 -3.98
N PHE A 189 16.83 -3.54 -5.25
CA PHE A 189 15.81 -2.92 -6.08
C PHE A 189 14.71 -3.95 -6.34
N GLY A 190 13.46 -3.55 -6.19
CA GLY A 190 12.29 -4.37 -6.44
C GLY A 190 11.39 -3.72 -7.48
N VAL A 191 10.75 -4.52 -8.31
CA VAL A 191 9.72 -4.08 -9.26
C VAL A 191 8.46 -4.92 -9.07
N VAL A 192 7.30 -4.29 -9.21
CA VAL A 192 6.02 -5.02 -9.35
C VAL A 192 5.45 -4.71 -10.72
N ALA A 193 5.18 -5.75 -11.48
CA ALA A 193 4.55 -5.67 -12.78
C ALA A 193 3.14 -6.27 -12.75
N ALA A 194 2.23 -5.63 -13.46
CA ALA A 194 0.88 -6.05 -13.74
C ALA A 194 0.73 -6.42 -15.23
N GLY A 195 -0.33 -7.15 -15.53
CA GLY A 195 -0.53 -7.84 -16.80
C GLY A 195 -0.83 -9.31 -16.54
N ALA A 196 -1.80 -9.87 -17.27
CA ALA A 196 -2.20 -11.27 -17.08
C ALA A 196 -1.61 -12.15 -18.19
N PRO A 197 -0.88 -13.22 -17.86
CA PRO A 197 -0.80 -14.41 -18.71
C PRO A 197 -1.97 -15.35 -18.39
N PRO A 198 -2.16 -16.46 -19.12
CA PRO A 198 -2.99 -17.53 -18.62
C PRO A 198 -2.27 -18.19 -17.42
N TYR A 199 -2.51 -17.64 -16.22
CA TYR A 199 -2.50 -18.30 -14.90
C TYR A 199 -1.20 -18.52 -14.09
N SER A 200 -0.05 -17.94 -14.47
CA SER A 200 1.05 -17.63 -13.53
C SER A 200 2.04 -16.70 -14.24
N PRO A 201 2.44 -15.54 -13.69
CA PRO A 201 3.22 -14.53 -14.42
C PRO A 201 4.58 -15.06 -14.87
N PRO A 202 4.87 -15.35 -16.17
CA PRO A 202 6.24 -15.49 -16.60
C PRO A 202 6.66 -14.14 -17.18
N PHE A 203 6.58 -13.08 -16.37
CA PHE A 203 7.34 -11.90 -16.71
C PHE A 203 8.81 -12.31 -16.73
N SER A 204 9.48 -12.06 -17.85
CA SER A 204 10.92 -12.13 -17.90
C SER A 204 11.45 -10.79 -17.42
N TYR A 205 12.41 -10.84 -16.50
CA TYR A 205 13.09 -9.66 -16.00
C TYR A 205 14.53 -9.66 -16.53
N GLN A 206 15.05 -8.48 -16.80
CA GLN A 206 16.47 -8.27 -17.06
C GLN A 206 16.89 -6.95 -16.44
N TRP A 207 17.64 -7.02 -15.34
CA TRP A 207 18.20 -5.82 -14.71
C TRP A 207 19.37 -5.28 -15.52
N ARG A 208 19.54 -3.96 -15.45
CA ARG A 208 20.56 -3.21 -16.16
C ARG A 208 21.22 -2.20 -15.24
N PHE A 209 22.53 -2.05 -15.38
CA PHE A 209 23.34 -1.03 -14.74
C PHE A 209 23.87 -0.06 -15.79
N ASN A 210 23.55 1.23 -15.65
CA ASN A 210 23.88 2.29 -16.61
C ASN A 210 23.51 1.92 -18.06
N GLY A 211 22.35 1.26 -18.23
CA GLY A 211 21.81 0.84 -19.53
C GLY A 211 22.35 -0.48 -20.08
N VAL A 212 23.31 -1.12 -19.40
CA VAL A 212 23.90 -2.41 -19.81
C VAL A 212 23.31 -3.53 -18.96
N ASP A 213 22.92 -4.64 -19.60
CA ASP A 213 22.38 -5.82 -18.91
C ASP A 213 23.35 -6.38 -17.86
N LEU A 214 22.81 -6.69 -16.68
CA LEU A 214 23.49 -7.43 -15.63
C LEU A 214 23.23 -8.93 -15.85
N PRO A 215 24.23 -9.73 -16.27
CA PRO A 215 24.00 -11.13 -16.63
C PRO A 215 23.48 -11.96 -15.45
N GLY A 216 22.41 -12.71 -15.68
CA GLY A 216 21.79 -13.59 -14.67
C GLY A 216 20.87 -12.88 -13.67
N GLU A 217 20.75 -11.55 -13.75
CA GLU A 217 19.82 -10.78 -12.91
C GLU A 217 18.42 -10.74 -13.54
N THR A 218 17.72 -11.88 -13.44
CA THR A 218 16.44 -12.13 -14.13
C THR A 218 15.24 -12.28 -13.19
N PHE A 219 15.35 -11.79 -11.97
CA PHE A 219 14.32 -11.85 -10.94
C PHE A 219 13.66 -10.48 -10.73
N PRO A 220 12.43 -10.40 -10.20
CA PRO A 220 11.79 -9.12 -9.87
C PRO A 220 12.51 -8.33 -8.76
N ILE A 221 13.42 -8.99 -8.03
CA ILE A 221 14.26 -8.38 -6.99
C ILE A 221 15.73 -8.52 -7.39
N LEU A 222 16.42 -7.40 -7.54
CA LEU A 222 17.88 -7.34 -7.65
C LEU A 222 18.48 -7.10 -6.26
N SER A 223 19.26 -8.06 -5.78
CA SER A 223 20.03 -7.92 -4.53
C SER A 223 21.44 -7.44 -4.82
N LEU A 224 21.93 -6.47 -4.05
CA LEU A 224 23.30 -6.00 -4.15
C LEU A 224 23.94 -6.01 -2.76
N ASP A 225 25.02 -6.76 -2.60
CA ASP A 225 25.76 -6.91 -1.35
C ASP A 225 27.24 -6.52 -1.56
N ASN A 226 27.98 -6.32 -0.46
CA ASN A 226 29.40 -5.93 -0.46
C ASN A 226 29.68 -4.73 -1.37
N LEU A 227 28.84 -3.70 -1.28
CA LEU A 227 28.84 -2.57 -2.20
C LEU A 227 30.15 -1.76 -2.14
N THR A 228 30.59 -1.31 -3.31
CA THR A 228 31.71 -0.38 -3.51
C THR A 228 31.23 0.87 -4.26
N THR A 229 31.99 1.96 -4.21
CA THR A 229 31.63 3.23 -4.87
C THR A 229 31.44 3.09 -6.38
N ASN A 230 32.13 2.14 -7.03
CA ASN A 230 32.01 1.83 -8.46
C ASN A 230 30.66 1.24 -8.87
N GLN A 231 29.85 0.77 -7.91
CA GLN A 231 28.48 0.31 -8.15
C GLN A 231 27.46 1.45 -8.06
N SER A 232 27.89 2.68 -7.81
CA SER A 232 26.99 3.84 -7.92
C SER A 232 26.59 4.09 -9.37
N GLY A 233 25.31 4.35 -9.62
CA GLY A 233 24.80 4.59 -10.96
C GLY A 233 23.30 4.35 -11.09
N GLY A 234 22.82 4.35 -12.33
CA GLY A 234 21.41 4.11 -12.64
C GLY A 234 21.13 2.62 -12.81
N TYR A 235 20.14 2.11 -12.09
CA TYR A 235 19.60 0.76 -12.22
C TYR A 235 18.22 0.84 -12.85
N SER A 236 17.95 -0.04 -13.81
CA SER A 236 16.62 -0.20 -14.41
C SER A 236 16.36 -1.67 -14.73
N VAL A 237 15.11 -2.04 -14.92
CA VAL A 237 14.72 -3.39 -15.32
C VAL A 237 13.86 -3.36 -16.56
N VAL A 238 14.13 -4.28 -17.48
CA VAL A 238 13.22 -4.60 -18.59
C VAL A 238 12.31 -5.70 -18.10
N VAL A 239 11.00 -5.46 -18.15
CA VAL A 239 9.97 -6.46 -17.85
C VAL A 239 9.26 -6.80 -19.14
N SER A 240 9.30 -8.07 -19.56
CA SER A 240 8.70 -8.51 -20.82
C SER A 240 7.79 -9.71 -20.68
N ASN A 241 6.81 -9.81 -21.58
CA ASN A 241 6.00 -10.98 -21.84
C ASN A 241 6.10 -11.36 -23.33
N GLN A 242 5.24 -12.28 -23.80
CA GLN A 242 5.24 -12.73 -25.20
C GLN A 242 4.80 -11.64 -26.20
N ILE A 243 4.13 -10.58 -25.74
CA ILE A 243 3.57 -9.51 -26.58
C ILE A 243 4.58 -8.36 -26.71
N GLY A 244 5.29 -8.04 -25.63
CA GLY A 244 6.30 -6.97 -25.64
C GLY A 244 6.93 -6.75 -24.28
N GLY A 245 7.65 -5.63 -24.14
CA GLY A 245 8.35 -5.28 -22.91
C GLY A 245 8.23 -3.82 -22.54
N THR A 246 8.36 -3.56 -21.25
CA THR A 246 8.31 -2.24 -20.63
C THR A 246 9.58 -2.05 -19.82
N ILE A 247 10.17 -0.87 -19.92
CA ILE A 247 11.37 -0.49 -19.19
C ILE A 247 10.95 0.33 -17.97
N SER A 248 11.52 0.03 -16.80
CA SER A 248 11.29 0.81 -15.59
C SER A 248 11.89 2.21 -15.66
N ASP A 249 11.43 3.08 -14.77
CA ASP A 249 12.19 4.28 -14.43
C ASP A 249 13.58 3.91 -13.90
N VAL A 250 14.52 4.84 -14.00
CA VAL A 250 15.88 4.65 -13.50
C VAL A 250 15.91 4.93 -11.99
N ALA A 251 16.22 3.91 -11.20
CA ALA A 251 16.53 4.04 -9.79
C ALA A 251 18.03 4.34 -9.62
N VAL A 252 18.39 5.41 -8.90
CA VAL A 252 19.78 5.75 -8.66
C VAL A 252 20.28 5.07 -7.40
N LEU A 253 21.37 4.30 -7.52
CA LEU A 253 22.18 3.86 -6.38
C LEU A 253 23.29 4.86 -6.13
N LYS A 254 23.37 5.37 -4.91
CA LYS A 254 24.51 6.15 -4.42
C LYS A 254 25.23 5.36 -3.33
N VAL A 255 26.47 4.95 -3.60
CA VAL A 255 27.32 4.30 -2.60
C VAL A 255 28.32 5.32 -2.05
N THR A 256 28.30 5.56 -0.73
CA THR A 256 29.20 6.51 -0.05
C THR A 256 30.19 5.79 0.86
N GLU A 257 31.36 6.36 1.10
CA GLU A 257 32.31 5.77 2.07
C GLU A 257 31.79 5.93 3.51
N THR A 258 31.15 7.06 3.79
CA THR A 258 30.57 7.37 5.09
C THR A 258 29.08 7.67 4.97
N ALA A 259 28.34 7.30 6.02
CA ALA A 259 26.97 7.69 6.20
C ALA A 259 26.86 9.19 6.49
N ASN A 260 25.89 9.88 5.88
CA ASN A 260 25.50 11.17 6.43
C ASN A 260 24.69 10.92 7.70
N PRO A 261 25.07 11.51 8.85
CA PRO A 261 24.28 11.37 10.05
C PRO A 261 22.91 12.02 9.80
N PRO A 262 21.80 11.33 10.14
CA PRO A 262 20.49 11.94 10.09
C PRO A 262 20.44 13.20 10.95
N GLN A 263 19.80 14.24 10.45
CA GLN A 263 19.59 15.49 11.18
C GLN A 263 18.12 15.71 11.43
N LEU A 264 17.75 16.08 12.66
CA LEU A 264 16.42 16.60 12.97
C LEU A 264 16.45 18.12 12.78
N MET A 265 15.68 18.62 11.83
CA MET A 265 15.51 20.04 11.58
C MET A 265 14.16 20.52 12.10
N ALA A 266 14.14 21.64 12.80
CA ALA A 266 12.90 22.32 13.12
C ALA A 266 12.17 22.74 11.83
N ALA A 267 10.90 22.36 11.70
CA ALA A 267 10.04 22.72 10.57
C ALA A 267 9.06 23.84 10.93
N GLY A 268 8.72 23.99 12.22
CA GLY A 268 7.86 25.05 12.71
C GLY A 268 7.35 24.77 14.13
N SER A 269 6.60 25.72 14.68
CA SER A 269 5.88 25.55 15.94
C SER A 269 4.48 26.15 15.77
N SER A 270 3.48 25.48 16.32
CA SER A 270 2.10 25.97 16.41
C SER A 270 1.61 25.90 17.85
N ASP A 271 0.45 26.48 18.14
CA ASP A 271 -0.18 26.36 19.46
C ASP A 271 -0.51 24.91 19.84
N THR A 272 -0.59 24.03 18.84
CA THR A 272 -0.91 22.61 19.00
C THR A 272 0.32 21.72 19.14
N GLY A 273 1.54 22.22 18.85
CA GLY A 273 2.73 21.38 18.88
C GLY A 273 3.97 21.97 18.22
N PHE A 274 4.98 21.12 18.06
CA PHE A 274 6.23 21.44 17.37
C PHE A 274 6.44 20.50 16.19
N GLU A 275 6.87 21.02 15.05
CA GLU A 275 7.13 20.25 13.85
C GLU A 275 8.62 20.12 13.57
N PHE A 276 9.04 18.93 13.15
CA PHE A 276 10.39 18.65 12.71
C PHE A 276 10.40 17.87 11.39
N LYS A 277 11.49 18.01 10.64
CA LYS A 277 11.83 17.21 9.47
C LYS A 277 13.07 16.41 9.77
N ILE A 278 13.14 15.20 9.24
CA ILE A 278 14.41 14.49 9.15
C ILE A 278 15.09 14.94 7.87
N LEU A 279 16.40 15.19 7.92
CA LEU A 279 17.26 15.17 6.74
C LEU A 279 18.16 13.95 6.83
N GLY A 280 18.38 13.30 5.69
CA GLY A 280 19.21 12.13 5.62
C GLY A 280 19.41 11.65 4.18
N ASP A 281 20.05 10.50 4.07
CA ASP A 281 20.32 9.82 2.82
C ASP A 281 19.02 9.19 2.28
N VAL A 282 18.68 9.47 1.02
CA VAL A 282 17.45 8.97 0.37
C VAL A 282 17.41 7.44 0.40
N GLY A 283 16.27 6.88 0.80
CA GLY A 283 16.04 5.44 0.84
C GLY A 283 16.66 4.72 2.05
N ARG A 284 17.26 5.47 2.99
CA ARG A 284 17.74 4.96 4.28
C ARG A 284 16.63 5.02 5.34
N ILE A 285 16.65 4.07 6.27
CA ILE A 285 15.70 4.02 7.39
C ILE A 285 16.35 4.62 8.63
N TYR A 286 15.62 5.46 9.33
CA TYR A 286 16.03 6.01 10.63
C TYR A 286 14.94 5.72 11.64
N ARG A 287 15.31 5.23 12.82
CA ARG A 287 14.37 5.13 13.94
C ARG A 287 14.44 6.41 14.74
N ILE A 288 13.26 6.96 15.06
CA ILE A 288 13.16 8.09 15.99
C ILE A 288 12.94 7.53 17.39
N GLU A 289 13.80 7.93 18.30
CA GLU A 289 13.64 7.66 19.72
C GLU A 289 13.26 8.95 20.44
N SER A 290 12.49 8.82 21.50
CA SER A 290 12.15 9.93 22.37
C SER A 290 12.40 9.63 23.84
N SER A 291 12.62 10.70 24.59
CA SER A 291 12.93 10.63 26.01
C SER A 291 12.21 11.74 26.77
N THR A 292 11.89 11.45 28.03
CA THR A 292 11.45 12.44 29.00
C THR A 292 12.62 13.07 29.76
N ASN A 293 13.80 12.44 29.77
CA ASN A 293 14.89 12.77 30.71
C ASN A 293 16.31 12.64 30.14
N LEU A 294 16.49 12.51 28.82
CA LEU A 294 17.78 12.30 28.12
C LEU A 294 18.53 11.00 28.44
N SER A 295 18.09 10.22 29.42
CA SER A 295 18.75 8.95 29.80
C SER A 295 17.95 7.73 29.34
N ASN A 296 16.62 7.78 29.48
CA ASN A 296 15.74 6.70 29.12
C ASN A 296 15.14 6.97 27.75
N TRP A 297 15.71 6.32 26.73
CA TRP A 297 15.26 6.42 25.35
C TRP A 297 14.34 5.25 25.03
N THR A 298 13.23 5.57 24.38
CA THR A 298 12.28 4.58 23.88
C THR A 298 11.90 4.95 22.46
N GLU A 299 11.51 3.97 21.66
CA GLU A 299 10.91 4.23 20.37
C GLU A 299 9.72 5.18 20.50
N GLU A 300 9.65 6.15 19.59
CA GLU A 300 8.57 7.12 19.59
C GLU A 300 7.40 6.59 18.75
N ASN A 301 6.29 6.34 19.44
CA ASN A 301 5.12 5.66 18.90
C ASN A 301 3.99 6.61 18.49
N SER A 302 4.16 7.92 18.71
CA SER A 302 3.17 8.95 18.37
C SER A 302 3.20 9.38 16.90
N PHE A 303 4.09 8.80 16.08
CA PHE A 303 4.18 9.10 14.66
C PHE A 303 3.17 8.32 13.81
N PRO A 304 2.78 8.85 12.64
CA PRO A 304 1.87 8.15 11.72
C PRO A 304 2.40 6.76 11.41
N LYS A 305 1.52 5.77 11.57
CA LYS A 305 1.79 4.37 11.26
C LYS A 305 1.57 4.18 9.77
N GLU A 306 2.64 3.95 9.02
CA GLU A 306 2.53 3.32 7.69
C GLU A 306 2.28 1.82 7.94
N PHE A 307 1.00 1.51 8.18
CA PHE A 307 0.51 0.24 8.72
C PHE A 307 0.69 -0.91 7.72
N ILE A 308 1.10 -2.10 8.17
CA ILE A 308 0.53 -3.34 7.63
C ILE A 308 -0.24 -4.05 8.74
N TYR A 309 -1.47 -4.46 8.44
CA TYR A 309 -2.27 -5.28 9.32
C TYR A 309 -1.84 -6.74 9.11
N TYR A 310 -1.07 -7.30 10.05
CA TYR A 310 -0.86 -8.75 10.16
C TYR A 310 -1.43 -9.24 11.51
N GLY A 311 -2.75 -9.27 11.61
CA GLY A 311 -3.45 -9.93 12.72
C GLY A 311 -3.89 -9.01 13.87
N THR A 312 -4.74 -9.56 14.74
CA THR A 312 -5.52 -8.83 15.74
C THR A 312 -4.74 -8.35 16.95
N ASP A 313 -3.48 -8.74 17.14
CA ASP A 313 -2.74 -8.38 18.33
C ASP A 313 -1.28 -8.05 18.01
N ARG A 314 -0.92 -6.77 18.23
CA ARG A 314 0.43 -6.16 18.30
C ARG A 314 1.00 -5.53 17.03
N ALA A 315 0.35 -4.48 16.56
CA ALA A 315 1.00 -3.47 15.71
C ALA A 315 2.25 -2.88 16.40
N LYS A 316 3.42 -2.95 15.77
CA LYS A 316 4.63 -2.22 16.19
C LYS A 316 5.28 -1.50 15.00
N ASN A 317 5.93 -0.39 15.31
CA ASN A 317 6.22 0.71 14.39
C ASN A 317 7.57 0.52 13.66
N GLY A 318 7.70 1.17 12.50
CA GLY A 318 8.94 1.30 11.74
C GLY A 318 8.78 2.44 10.72
N LEU A 319 9.79 3.31 10.61
CA LEU A 319 9.73 4.53 9.79
C LEU A 319 10.86 4.56 8.75
N VAL A 320 10.54 4.61 7.45
CA VAL A 320 11.50 4.90 6.37
C VAL A 320 11.54 6.39 6.13
N PHE A 321 12.73 6.94 5.93
CA PHE A 321 12.88 8.30 5.48
C PHE A 321 12.83 8.35 3.94
N SER A 322 11.78 8.99 3.39
CA SER A 322 11.53 9.13 1.95
C SER A 322 11.90 10.50 1.38
N GLY A 323 12.61 11.35 2.15
CA GLY A 323 13.11 12.65 1.66
C GLY A 323 12.21 13.86 1.95
N ALA A 324 11.00 13.66 2.49
CA ALA A 324 10.06 14.75 2.79
C ALA A 324 9.22 14.57 4.06
N ASN A 325 9.64 13.71 4.99
CA ASN A 325 8.82 13.41 6.17
C ASN A 325 8.88 14.57 7.17
N GLY A 326 7.79 15.34 7.24
CA GLY A 326 7.51 16.27 8.32
C GLY A 326 6.71 15.58 9.41
N PHE A 327 7.03 15.86 10.66
CA PHE A 327 6.42 15.24 11.83
C PHE A 327 6.00 16.30 12.84
N SER A 328 4.83 16.12 13.44
CA SER A 328 4.34 17.00 14.51
C SER A 328 4.35 16.28 15.85
N VAL A 329 4.94 16.91 16.87
CA VAL A 329 4.85 16.52 18.27
C VAL A 329 3.74 17.34 18.93
N PRO A 330 2.68 16.72 19.46
CA PRO A 330 1.64 17.47 20.18
C PRO A 330 2.22 18.17 21.40
N LYS A 331 1.73 19.38 21.70
CA LYS A 331 2.12 20.15 22.90
C LYS A 331 1.90 19.37 24.21
N THR A 332 0.93 18.47 24.21
CA THR A 332 0.61 17.58 25.34
C THR A 332 1.62 16.45 25.56
N SER A 333 2.56 16.25 24.63
CA SER A 333 3.60 15.22 24.74
C SER A 333 4.46 15.44 25.99
N GLN A 334 4.59 14.39 26.79
CA GLN A 334 5.51 14.34 27.93
C GLN A 334 6.96 14.10 27.48
N ARG A 335 7.18 13.66 26.24
CA ARG A 335 8.50 13.45 25.64
C ARG A 335 9.06 14.79 25.19
N LYS A 336 10.26 15.12 25.66
CA LYS A 336 10.90 16.45 25.47
C LYS A 336 12.14 16.39 24.59
N PHE A 337 12.68 15.20 24.41
CA PHE A 337 13.90 14.98 23.65
C PHE A 337 13.64 13.95 22.58
N TYR A 338 14.20 14.20 21.39
CA TYR A 338 14.06 13.37 20.21
C TYR A 338 15.44 13.18 19.60
N ARG A 339 15.73 11.97 19.15
CA ARG A 339 16.95 11.67 18.39
C ARG A 339 16.66 10.60 17.36
N THR A 340 17.53 10.51 16.37
CA THR A 340 17.54 9.42 15.40
C THR A 340 18.58 8.38 15.81
N THR A 341 18.34 7.10 15.55
CA THR A 341 19.32 6.04 15.80
C THR A 341 20.59 6.23 14.98
N ALA A 342 21.71 5.75 15.50
CA ALA A 342 22.97 5.71 14.77
C ALA A 342 22.87 4.75 13.57
N TYR A 343 23.62 5.06 12.51
CA TYR A 343 23.79 4.15 11.38
C TYR A 343 24.75 3.02 11.77
N VAL A 344 24.31 1.76 11.63
CA VAL A 344 25.10 0.58 11.97
C VAL A 344 25.18 -0.34 10.73
N PRO A 345 26.32 -0.37 10.00
CA PRO A 345 26.46 -1.10 8.75
C PRO A 345 26.13 -2.61 8.83
N SER A 346 26.50 -3.28 9.93
CA SER A 346 26.18 -4.70 10.12
C SER A 346 24.68 -4.95 10.20
N ASN A 347 23.91 -4.01 10.77
CA ASN A 347 22.46 -4.09 10.88
C ASN A 347 21.76 -3.90 9.54
N GLU A 348 22.31 -3.07 8.65
CA GLU A 348 21.74 -2.86 7.31
C GLU A 348 21.65 -4.15 6.50
N MET A 349 22.59 -5.09 6.64
CA MET A 349 22.50 -6.36 5.90
C MET A 349 21.30 -7.22 6.33
N CYS A 350 21.10 -7.47 7.64
CA CYS A 350 19.92 -8.20 8.11
C CYS A 350 18.66 -7.38 7.77
N ILE A 351 18.63 -6.08 8.04
CA ILE A 351 17.48 -5.22 7.73
C ILE A 351 17.11 -5.29 6.24
N ASN A 352 18.07 -5.17 5.32
CA ASN A 352 17.79 -5.27 3.89
C ASN A 352 17.28 -6.64 3.47
N ASN A 353 17.78 -7.73 4.06
CA ASN A 353 17.23 -9.05 3.82
C ASN A 353 15.76 -9.15 4.28
N LEU A 354 15.42 -8.57 5.43
CA LEU A 354 14.02 -8.52 5.90
C LEU A 354 13.13 -7.72 4.94
N ARG A 355 13.63 -6.58 4.43
CA ARG A 355 12.91 -5.76 3.44
C ARG A 355 12.67 -6.52 2.14
N LYS A 356 13.71 -7.18 1.62
CA LYS A 356 13.64 -8.08 0.46
C LYS A 356 12.58 -9.16 0.65
N MET A 357 12.58 -9.83 1.80
CA MET A 357 11.58 -10.85 2.14
C MET A 357 10.17 -10.29 2.20
N ARG A 358 9.96 -9.12 2.81
CA ARG A 358 8.64 -8.47 2.84
C ARG A 358 8.16 -8.13 1.43
N PHE A 359 9.00 -7.53 0.60
CA PHE A 359 8.66 -7.23 -0.79
C PHE A 359 8.28 -8.50 -1.58
N ALA A 360 9.00 -9.61 -1.37
CA ALA A 360 8.63 -10.90 -1.97
C ALA A 360 7.31 -11.45 -1.44
N LYS A 361 6.98 -11.27 -0.15
CA LYS A 361 5.66 -11.62 0.39
C LYS A 361 4.55 -10.78 -0.26
N GLU A 362 4.78 -9.48 -0.48
CA GLU A 362 3.85 -8.60 -1.19
C GLU A 362 3.62 -9.09 -2.63
N LEU A 363 4.70 -9.37 -3.37
CA LEU A 363 4.63 -9.99 -4.70
C LEU A 363 3.86 -11.32 -4.68
N PHE A 364 4.17 -12.20 -3.71
CA PHE A 364 3.47 -13.48 -3.56
C PHE A 364 1.97 -13.28 -3.36
N SER A 365 1.56 -12.39 -2.46
CA SER A 365 0.14 -12.14 -2.19
C SER A 365 -0.59 -11.56 -3.39
N LEU A 366 0.09 -10.69 -4.16
CA LEU A 366 -0.44 -10.12 -5.39
C LEU A 366 -0.61 -11.19 -6.49
N VAL A 367 0.37 -12.09 -6.64
CA VAL A 367 0.34 -13.14 -7.67
C VAL A 367 -0.67 -14.23 -7.33
N ASN A 368 -0.66 -14.71 -6.09
CA ASN A 368 -1.45 -15.86 -5.66
C ASN A 368 -2.83 -15.48 -5.13
N LYS A 369 -3.16 -14.19 -5.14
CA LYS A 369 -4.43 -13.66 -4.66
C LYS A 369 -4.74 -14.07 -3.23
N THR A 370 -3.69 -14.18 -2.40
CA THR A 370 -3.83 -14.66 -1.03
C THR A 370 -4.07 -13.51 -0.07
N PRO A 371 -4.96 -13.68 0.94
CA PRO A 371 -5.16 -12.69 1.98
C PRO A 371 -3.87 -12.36 2.75
N TYR A 372 -3.83 -11.18 3.39
CA TYR A 372 -2.66 -10.71 4.14
C TYR A 372 -2.19 -11.67 5.26
N TYR A 373 -3.08 -12.51 5.80
CA TYR A 373 -2.76 -13.46 6.87
C TYR A 373 -2.19 -14.79 6.37
N PHE A 374 -2.13 -14.99 5.04
CA PHE A 374 -1.46 -16.15 4.47
C PHE A 374 0.05 -15.98 4.58
N ASN A 375 0.73 -17.02 5.08
CA ASN A 375 2.17 -17.01 5.31
C ASN A 375 2.86 -17.92 4.28
N PRO A 376 3.44 -17.36 3.19
CA PRO A 376 4.12 -18.14 2.16
C PRO A 376 5.35 -18.82 2.73
N THR A 377 5.56 -20.10 2.43
CA THR A 377 6.77 -20.84 2.79
C THR A 377 8.03 -20.27 2.12
N VAL A 378 9.21 -20.71 2.53
CA VAL A 378 10.46 -20.34 1.83
C VAL A 378 10.43 -20.75 0.36
N SER A 379 9.86 -21.93 0.07
CA SER A 379 9.68 -22.42 -1.30
C SER A 379 8.74 -21.54 -2.12
N ASP A 380 7.70 -21.01 -1.49
CA ASP A 380 6.76 -20.08 -2.14
C ASP A 380 7.43 -18.74 -2.51
N LEU A 381 8.44 -18.33 -1.75
CA LEU A 381 9.18 -17.09 -1.98
C LEU A 381 10.42 -17.24 -2.88
N ALA A 382 10.94 -18.46 -3.02
CA ALA A 382 12.15 -18.74 -3.81
C ALA A 382 12.09 -18.17 -5.26
N PRO A 383 10.95 -18.20 -5.99
CA PRO A 383 10.87 -17.65 -7.35
C PRO A 383 11.10 -16.14 -7.45
N TYR A 384 11.09 -15.39 -6.35
CA TYR A 384 11.34 -13.94 -6.35
C TYR A 384 12.80 -13.57 -6.11
N PHE A 385 13.66 -14.55 -5.80
CA PHE A 385 15.06 -14.33 -5.45
C PHE A 385 16.00 -15.14 -6.34
N ARG A 386 17.11 -14.52 -6.76
CA ARG A 386 18.20 -15.20 -7.44
C ARG A 386 18.91 -16.22 -6.53
N ASP A 387 19.32 -15.78 -5.35
CA ASP A 387 20.18 -16.56 -4.44
C ASP A 387 19.46 -17.00 -3.16
N GLY A 388 18.12 -16.88 -3.12
CA GLY A 388 17.31 -17.11 -1.92
C GLY A 388 17.53 -16.07 -0.81
N PRO A 389 16.79 -16.17 0.31
CA PRO A 389 17.04 -15.31 1.47
C PRO A 389 18.35 -15.71 2.17
N PHE A 390 19.26 -14.74 2.37
CA PHE A 390 20.60 -14.96 2.94
C PHE A 390 20.66 -15.11 4.48
N CYS A 391 19.54 -14.98 5.19
CA CYS A 391 19.51 -15.23 6.63
C CYS A 391 19.15 -16.71 6.86
N PRO A 392 19.75 -17.39 7.87
CA PRO A 392 19.33 -18.73 8.24
C PRO A 392 17.88 -18.66 8.73
N LEU A 393 16.95 -18.85 7.80
CA LEU A 393 15.59 -19.21 8.10
C LEU A 393 15.67 -20.62 8.65
N ASP A 394 15.38 -20.79 9.93
CA ASP A 394 15.17 -22.13 10.47
C ASP A 394 14.13 -22.81 9.59
N VAL A 395 14.53 -23.87 8.89
CA VAL A 395 13.74 -24.59 7.88
C VAL A 395 12.43 -25.15 8.45
N ASN A 396 12.32 -25.21 9.78
CA ASN A 396 11.14 -25.68 10.49
C ASN A 396 10.22 -24.56 11.01
N GLN A 397 10.58 -23.29 10.81
CA GLN A 397 9.75 -22.18 11.25
C GLN A 397 8.94 -21.64 10.09
N LEU A 398 7.62 -21.73 10.24
CA LEU A 398 6.65 -20.99 9.45
C LEU A 398 7.17 -19.56 9.28
N THR A 399 7.01 -18.97 8.10
CA THR A 399 7.26 -17.52 7.81
C THR A 399 6.25 -16.60 8.53
N ALA A 400 5.77 -17.08 9.67
CA ALA A 400 4.49 -16.78 10.30
C ALA A 400 4.40 -15.35 10.79
N THR A 401 5.51 -14.72 11.13
CA THR A 401 5.51 -13.39 11.74
C THR A 401 6.90 -12.76 11.59
N SER A 402 6.91 -11.44 11.49
CA SER A 402 8.04 -10.51 11.59
C SER A 402 9.33 -11.05 12.20
N TYR A 403 10.45 -10.69 11.59
CA TYR A 403 11.79 -10.97 12.11
C TYR A 403 12.23 -9.88 13.09
N ASN A 404 13.04 -10.22 14.11
CA ASN A 404 13.68 -9.24 14.98
C ASN A 404 15.21 -9.27 14.88
N LEU A 405 15.80 -8.09 15.03
CA LEU A 405 17.19 -7.90 15.39
C LEU A 405 17.31 -8.06 16.92
N ASN A 406 18.06 -9.05 17.39
CA ASN A 406 18.23 -9.27 18.84
C ASN A 406 19.39 -8.49 19.47
N ASP A 407 20.26 -7.92 18.65
CA ASP A 407 21.37 -7.10 19.14
C ASP A 407 21.70 -6.05 18.08
N GLU A 408 21.43 -4.79 18.39
CA GLU A 408 21.75 -3.65 17.52
C GLU A 408 23.24 -3.26 17.59
N ASN A 409 24.00 -3.82 18.54
CA ASN A 409 25.39 -3.44 18.82
C ASN A 409 26.44 -4.48 18.38
N THR A 410 26.02 -5.66 17.89
CA THR A 410 26.92 -6.72 17.38
C THR A 410 26.45 -7.27 16.03
N VAL A 411 27.08 -8.35 15.50
CA VAL A 411 26.64 -9.00 14.26
C VAL A 411 25.18 -9.46 14.44
N PRO A 412 24.22 -8.84 13.74
CA PRO A 412 22.81 -9.07 14.02
C PRO A 412 22.44 -10.51 13.67
N THR A 413 21.99 -11.25 14.68
CA THR A 413 21.35 -12.55 14.46
C THR A 413 19.85 -12.31 14.34
N CYS A 414 19.30 -12.60 13.15
CA CYS A 414 17.86 -12.53 12.93
C CYS A 414 17.25 -13.74 13.67
N LYS A 415 16.45 -13.54 14.73
CA LYS A 415 15.66 -14.64 15.34
C LYS A 415 14.17 -14.35 15.26
N TYR A 416 13.41 -15.44 15.23
CA TYR A 416 11.97 -15.44 15.39
C TYR A 416 11.59 -14.93 16.79
N SER A 417 10.67 -13.95 16.85
CA SER A 417 10.08 -13.48 18.11
C SER A 417 8.74 -12.80 17.84
N TRP A 418 7.85 -12.82 18.83
CA TRP A 418 6.51 -12.19 18.84
C TRP A 418 6.55 -10.64 18.91
N VAL A 419 7.68 -10.04 18.59
CA VAL A 419 7.93 -8.60 18.52
C VAL A 419 8.18 -8.27 17.04
N HIS A 420 7.77 -7.11 16.55
CA HIS A 420 8.05 -6.72 15.16
C HIS A 420 9.25 -5.76 15.16
N LEU A 421 10.17 -5.90 14.21
CA LEU A 421 11.26 -4.93 14.01
C LEU A 421 11.47 -4.65 12.52
N LEU A 422 11.42 -3.35 12.20
CA LEU A 422 12.05 -2.68 11.05
C LEU A 422 11.78 -3.31 9.69
N GLU A 423 10.52 -3.43 9.39
CA GLU A 423 10.06 -3.60 8.02
C GLU A 423 9.95 -2.21 7.37
N GLU A 424 10.32 -2.08 6.09
CA GLU A 424 10.06 -0.84 5.34
C GLU A 424 8.57 -0.52 5.40
N PRO A 425 8.15 0.65 5.89
CA PRO A 425 6.79 1.11 5.69
C PRO A 425 6.36 1.26 4.22
N GLU A 426 5.04 1.39 4.06
CA GLU A 426 4.36 1.63 2.79
C GLU A 426 4.65 3.07 2.33
N TYR A 427 5.18 3.25 1.11
CA TYR A 427 5.47 4.56 0.50
C TYR A 427 4.21 5.27 0.01
#